data_AF-A0A2T9XUU9-F1
#
_entry.id   AF-A0A2T9XUU9-F1
#
_cell.length_a   1.000
_cell.length_b   1.000
_cell.length_c   1.000
_cell.angle_alpha   90.00
_cell.angle_beta   90.00
_cell.angle_gamma   90.00
#
_symmetry.space_group_name_H-M   'P 1'
#
loop_
_entity.id
_entity.type
_entity.pdbx_description
1 polymer ?
#
loop_
_entity_poly.entity_id
_entity_poly.type
_entity_poly.pdbx_seq_one_letter_code
_entity_poly.pdbx_strand_id
1 'polypeptide(L)'
;MTRASCRSSTCARRSCRPSCATPPGSWAQRRSRPAPSGPTDLAPVAVSHQDGTATVGRELTQVAPGVWTATAEIWTSLTTLVVADDGACLVVDPGITVAEVECLADEIRDRGWHVEAAFATHAHWDHVLWSARLGDVPRWATPAAAAAQQRSRDADLAKADAAAPGHDRELFGRITALPDDAVAVPWSGPRALVVGHHAHAPGHAALVLPDSGVLVAGDMLSDIEIPLLDVDAADPVGDYRDGLHRLEAAVTQHAITAVVPGTVMSAARASWPGGSWSTGCTSAPSSRASTRRTLAWPIRGSARRTRSSSERSPRTDGPAVAAGLRSFHGTCREPAVRRLR
;
A
#
# COMPACT_ATOMS: atom_id res chain seq x y z
N MET A 1 49.89 37.74 0.68
CA MET A 1 50.01 39.19 0.40
C MET A 1 48.62 39.73 0.05
N THR A 2 47.94 40.31 1.05
CA THR A 2 47.42 41.72 1.08
C THR A 2 46.21 41.98 0.15
N ARG A 3 44.99 42.05 0.72
CA ARG A 3 44.23 43.27 1.13
C ARG A 3 43.72 44.08 -0.08
N ALA A 4 42.41 44.07 -0.37
CA ALA A 4 41.35 44.93 0.20
C ALA A 4 41.20 46.29 -0.51
N SER A 5 39.98 46.65 -0.95
CA SER A 5 39.32 47.93 -0.61
C SER A 5 38.06 48.20 -1.44
N CYS A 6 36.99 48.51 -0.72
CA CYS A 6 35.76 49.20 -1.13
C CYS A 6 35.97 50.61 -1.71
N ARG A 7 34.91 51.14 -2.35
CA ARG A 7 34.29 52.51 -2.25
C ARG A 7 32.97 52.44 -3.08
N SER A 8 31.75 52.53 -2.53
CA SER A 8 31.01 53.63 -1.85
C SER A 8 30.43 54.70 -2.79
N SER A 9 29.08 54.82 -2.79
CA SER A 9 28.21 56.02 -3.02
C SER A 9 26.94 55.61 -3.81
N THR A 10 25.68 55.95 -3.50
CA THR A 10 25.11 57.01 -2.67
C THR A 10 23.63 56.70 -2.34
N CYS A 11 23.19 57.26 -1.21
CA CYS A 11 21.84 57.24 -0.65
C CYS A 11 20.99 58.39 -1.23
N ALA A 12 19.68 58.18 -1.45
CA ALA A 12 18.70 59.26 -1.46
C ALA A 12 17.36 58.78 -0.88
N ARG A 13 17.01 59.40 0.25
CA ARG A 13 15.80 59.24 1.06
C ARG A 13 14.61 59.92 0.38
N ARG A 14 13.38 59.42 0.61
CA ARG A 14 12.20 60.25 0.85
C ARG A 14 11.25 59.55 1.82
N SER A 15 10.91 60.28 2.86
CA SER A 15 10.01 59.96 3.98
C SER A 15 8.59 60.48 3.73
N CYS A 16 7.59 59.82 4.31
CA CYS A 16 6.54 60.37 5.19
C CYS A 16 5.22 59.55 5.10
N ARG A 17 4.83 58.97 6.24
CA ARG A 17 3.47 58.48 6.64
C ARG A 17 2.63 59.67 7.17
N PRO A 18 1.42 59.51 7.78
CA PRO A 18 0.33 58.51 7.67
C PRO A 18 -1.07 59.17 7.48
N SER A 19 -2.16 58.39 7.36
CA SER A 19 -3.50 58.85 7.77
C SER A 19 -4.44 57.69 8.11
N CYS A 20 -4.98 57.71 9.33
CA CYS A 20 -6.18 57.00 9.78
C CYS A 20 -7.45 57.67 9.20
N ALA A 21 -8.57 56.93 9.12
CA ALA A 21 -9.92 57.42 9.50
C ALA A 21 -11.00 56.37 9.19
N THR A 22 -11.65 55.88 10.24
CA THR A 22 -13.00 55.30 10.24
C THR A 22 -14.01 56.44 10.48
N PRO A 23 -15.26 56.33 10.00
CA PRO A 23 -16.36 57.08 10.64
C PRO A 23 -17.57 56.20 11.06
N PRO A 24 -18.45 56.75 11.92
CA PRO A 24 -19.40 56.01 12.76
C PRO A 24 -20.86 56.12 12.27
N GLY A 25 -21.76 55.31 12.87
CA GLY A 25 -23.20 55.45 12.65
C GLY A 25 -24.05 54.62 13.60
N SER A 26 -24.35 55.18 14.77
CA SER A 26 -25.36 54.70 15.74
C SER A 26 -26.76 55.19 15.36
N TRP A 27 -27.79 54.33 15.45
CA TRP A 27 -29.19 54.77 15.61
C TRP A 27 -29.92 53.95 16.69
N ALA A 28 -30.12 54.64 17.79
CA ALA A 28 -31.19 54.64 18.79
C ALA A 28 -32.22 53.49 18.84
N GLN A 29 -32.29 52.96 20.06
CA GLN A 29 -33.41 52.29 20.71
C GLN A 29 -34.76 53.03 20.51
N ARG A 30 -35.83 52.27 20.24
CA ARG A 30 -37.18 52.65 20.64
C ARG A 30 -37.71 51.62 21.64
N ARG A 31 -37.97 52.10 22.85
CA ARG A 31 -38.56 51.38 23.97
C ARG A 31 -40.07 51.24 23.77
N SER A 32 -40.61 50.07 24.05
CA SER A 32 -42.02 49.87 24.44
C SER A 32 -42.04 48.95 25.66
N ARG A 33 -42.65 49.43 26.76
CA ARG A 33 -42.85 48.71 28.03
C ARG A 33 -44.16 47.87 28.01
N PRO A 34 -44.34 46.92 28.96
CA PRO A 34 -45.11 45.69 28.77
C PRO A 34 -46.38 45.56 29.62
N ALA A 35 -47.18 44.50 29.39
CA ALA A 35 -47.94 43.69 30.37
C ALA A 35 -48.71 42.54 29.66
N PRO A 36 -49.19 41.46 30.34
CA PRO A 36 -48.57 40.70 31.43
C PRO A 36 -48.68 39.15 31.29
N SER A 37 -47.76 38.45 31.98
CA SER A 37 -47.84 37.14 32.67
C SER A 37 -48.56 35.92 32.06
N GLY A 38 -47.77 34.87 31.81
CA GLY A 38 -48.16 33.45 31.93
C GLY A 38 -46.90 32.62 32.30
N PRO A 39 -46.98 31.60 33.18
CA PRO A 39 -45.82 30.88 33.66
C PRO A 39 -45.53 29.66 32.78
N THR A 40 -44.32 29.55 32.23
CA THR A 40 -43.76 28.26 31.81
C THR A 40 -42.24 28.31 31.96
N ASP A 41 -41.81 27.78 33.10
CA ASP A 41 -40.44 27.42 33.40
C ASP A 41 -40.02 26.29 32.44
N LEU A 42 -39.13 26.58 31.50
CA LEU A 42 -38.36 25.57 30.78
C LEU A 42 -36.91 26.06 30.74
N ALA A 43 -36.09 25.47 31.61
CA ALA A 43 -34.65 25.63 31.60
C ALA A 43 -34.08 25.28 30.20
N PRO A 44 -33.03 25.97 29.74
CA PRO A 44 -32.37 25.59 28.50
C PRO A 44 -31.74 24.20 28.69
N VAL A 45 -32.18 23.25 27.87
CA VAL A 45 -31.54 21.95 27.73
C VAL A 45 -30.11 22.21 27.27
N ALA A 46 -29.15 21.94 28.14
CA ALA A 46 -27.75 21.88 27.78
C ALA A 46 -27.61 20.79 26.71
N VAL A 47 -27.38 21.20 25.46
CA VAL A 47 -26.88 20.28 24.44
C VAL A 47 -25.45 19.98 24.82
N SER A 48 -25.25 18.88 25.54
CA SER A 48 -23.93 18.26 25.66
C SER A 48 -23.52 17.85 24.25
N HIS A 49 -22.62 18.63 23.64
CA HIS A 49 -21.77 18.12 22.58
C HIS A 49 -20.96 16.97 23.17
N GLN A 50 -21.45 15.75 22.98
CA GLN A 50 -20.56 14.60 23.05
C GLN A 50 -19.64 14.76 21.84
N ASP A 51 -18.37 15.07 22.10
CA ASP A 51 -17.29 14.87 21.14
C ASP A 51 -17.16 13.37 20.88
N GLY A 52 -18.10 12.85 20.09
CA GLY A 52 -18.11 11.50 19.58
C GLY A 52 -17.24 11.43 18.34
N THR A 53 -15.93 11.62 18.49
CA THR A 53 -15.00 10.93 17.60
C THR A 53 -14.86 9.53 18.17
N ALA A 54 -15.86 8.68 17.89
CA ALA A 54 -15.60 7.26 17.94
C ALA A 54 -14.48 7.03 16.92
N THR A 55 -13.25 6.84 17.41
CA THR A 55 -12.18 6.22 16.63
C THR A 55 -12.80 4.95 16.08
N VAL A 56 -13.10 4.94 14.79
CA VAL A 56 -13.55 3.72 14.11
C VAL A 56 -12.32 2.83 14.14
N GLY A 57 -12.25 1.97 15.17
CA GLY A 57 -11.17 1.03 15.32
C GLY A 57 -11.06 0.24 14.03
N ARG A 58 -9.89 0.24 13.40
CA ARG A 58 -9.65 -0.61 12.23
C ARG A 58 -9.53 -2.04 12.72
N GLU A 59 -10.61 -2.80 12.59
CA GLU A 59 -10.65 -4.20 12.99
C GLU A 59 -9.56 -5.00 12.26
N LEU A 60 -8.64 -5.59 13.02
CA LEU A 60 -7.64 -6.51 12.49
C LEU A 60 -8.28 -7.87 12.23
N THR A 61 -8.31 -8.27 10.96
CA THR A 61 -8.80 -9.58 10.52
C THR A 61 -7.64 -10.52 10.24
N GLN A 62 -7.63 -11.71 10.87
CA GLN A 62 -6.63 -12.73 10.56
C GLN A 62 -6.97 -13.45 9.26
N VAL A 63 -6.10 -13.35 8.26
CA VAL A 63 -6.29 -13.96 6.93
C VAL A 63 -5.54 -15.29 6.79
N ALA A 64 -4.47 -15.47 7.58
CA ALA A 64 -3.73 -16.72 7.72
C ALA A 64 -3.07 -16.74 9.12
N PRO A 65 -2.57 -17.90 9.60
CA PRO A 65 -1.83 -17.95 10.85
C PRO A 65 -0.70 -16.91 10.88
N GLY A 66 -0.71 -16.06 11.91
CA GLY A 66 0.26 -14.97 12.08
C GLY A 66 0.10 -13.78 11.12
N VAL A 67 -0.83 -13.79 10.16
CA VAL A 67 -1.01 -12.70 9.18
C VAL A 67 -2.36 -12.04 9.36
N TRP A 68 -2.33 -10.74 9.63
CA TRP A 68 -3.50 -9.92 9.92
C TRP A 68 -3.58 -8.77 8.94
N THR A 69 -4.79 -8.33 8.63
CA THR A 69 -5.03 -7.18 7.76
C THR A 69 -5.99 -6.19 8.39
N ALA A 70 -5.79 -4.91 8.13
CA ALA A 70 -6.75 -3.85 8.39
C ALA A 70 -7.04 -3.09 7.08
N THR A 71 -8.27 -2.63 6.90
CA THR A 71 -8.71 -1.90 5.70
C THR A 71 -8.84 -0.42 6.02
N ALA A 72 -8.20 0.44 5.23
CA ALA A 72 -8.28 1.89 5.40
C ALA A 72 -9.61 2.42 4.86
N GLU A 73 -10.07 3.55 5.41
CA GLU A 73 -11.26 4.24 4.89
C GLU A 73 -10.98 4.82 3.50
N ILE A 74 -9.79 5.40 3.33
CA ILE A 74 -9.34 5.95 2.06
C ILE A 74 -8.96 4.77 1.15
N TRP A 75 -9.57 4.74 -0.04
CA TRP A 75 -9.31 3.78 -1.12
C TRP A 75 -9.41 2.30 -0.77
N THR A 76 -9.85 1.92 0.43
CA THR A 76 -9.92 0.52 0.86
C THR A 76 -8.55 -0.17 0.88
N SER A 77 -7.46 0.62 1.05
CA SER A 77 -6.09 0.11 1.06
C SER A 77 -5.83 -0.79 2.28
N LEU A 78 -5.02 -1.83 2.09
CA LEU A 78 -4.71 -2.80 3.11
C LEU A 78 -3.40 -2.51 3.82
N THR A 79 -3.51 -2.49 5.14
CA THR A 79 -2.37 -2.69 6.04
C THR A 79 -2.24 -4.18 6.32
N THR A 80 -1.02 -4.71 6.30
CA THR A 80 -0.74 -6.09 6.73
C THR A 80 0.18 -6.10 7.96
N LEU A 81 -0.14 -6.94 8.94
CA LEU A 81 0.74 -7.27 10.07
C LEU A 81 1.13 -8.74 9.98
N VAL A 82 2.44 -9.01 10.07
CA VAL A 82 2.95 -10.35 10.32
C VAL A 82 3.40 -10.41 11.78
N VAL A 83 2.83 -11.33 12.54
CA VAL A 83 3.01 -11.45 13.99
C VAL A 83 3.66 -12.79 14.31
N ALA A 84 4.83 -12.75 14.94
CA ALA A 84 5.55 -13.90 15.45
C ALA A 84 4.91 -14.46 16.73
N ASP A 85 5.27 -15.68 17.11
CA ASP A 85 4.72 -16.36 18.30
C ASP A 85 5.01 -15.62 19.62
N ASP A 86 6.09 -14.84 19.67
CA ASP A 86 6.48 -14.01 20.81
C ASP A 86 5.87 -12.59 20.79
N GLY A 87 5.03 -12.30 19.79
CA GLY A 87 4.36 -11.01 19.62
C GLY A 87 5.19 -9.95 18.87
N ALA A 88 6.37 -10.27 18.35
CA ALA A 88 7.10 -9.38 17.45
C ALA A 88 6.34 -9.20 16.13
N CYS A 89 6.25 -7.95 15.66
CA CYS A 89 5.46 -7.58 14.49
C CYS A 89 6.31 -6.96 13.37
N LEU A 90 6.06 -7.42 12.14
CA LEU A 90 6.40 -6.72 10.91
C LEU A 90 5.16 -6.01 10.39
N VAL A 91 5.23 -4.68 10.29
CA VAL A 91 4.15 -3.84 9.75
C VAL A 91 4.38 -3.59 8.27
N VAL A 92 3.39 -3.85 7.42
CA VAL A 92 3.43 -3.55 5.99
C VAL A 92 2.34 -2.53 5.70
N ASP A 93 2.74 -1.36 5.20
CA ASP A 93 1.86 -0.26 4.78
C ASP A 93 0.83 0.16 5.87
N PRO A 94 1.24 0.97 6.87
CA PRO A 94 0.60 1.05 8.19
C PRO A 94 -0.77 1.75 8.27
N GLY A 95 -1.36 2.14 7.14
CA GLY A 95 -2.61 2.89 7.07
C GLY A 95 -2.42 4.30 6.52
N ILE A 96 -3.52 4.99 6.27
CA ILE A 96 -3.51 6.23 5.48
C ILE A 96 -3.70 7.46 6.36
N THR A 97 -4.66 7.50 7.28
CA THR A 97 -4.82 8.69 8.14
C THR A 97 -3.98 8.57 9.42
N VAL A 98 -3.67 9.72 10.04
CA VAL A 98 -3.01 9.74 11.36
C VAL A 98 -3.74 8.84 12.36
N ALA A 99 -5.06 8.98 12.46
CA ALA A 99 -5.87 8.19 13.37
C ALA A 99 -5.81 6.68 13.07
N GLU A 100 -5.74 6.29 11.81
CA GLU A 100 -5.62 4.88 11.42
C GLU A 100 -4.28 4.29 11.84
N VAL A 101 -3.18 5.01 11.61
CA VAL A 101 -1.82 4.58 11.98
C VAL A 101 -1.66 4.53 13.51
N GLU A 102 -2.26 5.48 14.23
CA GLU A 102 -2.26 5.49 15.71
C GLU A 102 -3.14 4.38 16.30
N CYS A 103 -4.31 4.13 15.70
CA CYS A 103 -5.19 3.03 16.09
C CYS A 103 -4.51 1.67 15.87
N LEU A 104 -3.74 1.51 14.79
CA LEU A 104 -2.93 0.30 14.57
C LEU A 104 -1.93 0.10 15.72
N ALA A 105 -1.26 1.17 16.15
CA ALA A 105 -0.32 1.11 17.28
C ALA A 105 -1.03 0.72 18.59
N ASP A 106 -2.25 1.22 18.81
CA ASP A 106 -3.07 0.85 19.96
C ASP A 106 -3.48 -0.62 19.93
N GLU A 107 -3.96 -1.12 18.79
CA GLU A 107 -4.31 -2.55 18.62
C GLU A 107 -3.11 -3.48 18.86
N ILE A 108 -1.93 -3.13 18.33
CA ILE A 108 -0.69 -3.90 18.56
C ILE A 108 -0.38 -3.95 20.06
N ARG A 109 -0.38 -2.80 20.73
CA ARG A 109 -0.09 -2.72 22.17
C ARG A 109 -1.11 -3.50 23.00
N ASP A 110 -2.40 -3.32 22.73
CA ASP A 110 -3.49 -3.88 23.54
C ASP A 110 -3.54 -5.42 23.43
N ARG A 111 -2.98 -5.98 22.35
CA ARG A 111 -2.77 -7.42 22.16
C ARG A 111 -1.47 -7.93 22.79
N GLY A 112 -0.66 -7.06 23.39
CA GLY A 112 0.65 -7.38 23.97
C GLY A 112 1.74 -7.60 22.92
N TRP A 113 1.53 -7.16 21.69
CA TRP A 113 2.51 -7.23 20.61
C TRP A 113 3.41 -5.99 20.58
N HIS A 114 4.49 -6.07 19.82
CA HIS A 114 5.41 -4.94 19.61
C HIS A 114 5.94 -4.94 18.19
N VAL A 115 6.07 -3.74 17.60
CA VAL A 115 6.68 -3.59 16.27
C VAL A 115 8.18 -3.75 16.39
N GLU A 116 8.77 -4.60 15.53
CA GLU A 116 10.23 -4.76 15.43
C GLU A 116 10.77 -4.19 14.11
N ALA A 117 9.97 -4.26 13.05
CA ALA A 117 10.30 -3.71 11.75
C ALA A 117 9.03 -3.31 10.99
N ALA A 118 9.21 -2.51 9.94
CA ALA A 118 8.18 -2.27 8.95
C ALA A 118 8.72 -2.49 7.53
N PHE A 119 7.80 -2.58 6.57
CA PHE A 119 8.11 -2.63 5.15
C PHE A 119 7.15 -1.71 4.38
N ALA A 120 7.69 -0.80 3.59
CA ALA A 120 6.92 -0.05 2.59
C ALA A 120 7.00 -0.81 1.27
N THR A 121 5.85 -1.25 0.74
CA THR A 121 5.83 -2.02 -0.52
C THR A 121 6.38 -1.21 -1.69
N HIS A 122 6.18 0.10 -1.69
CA HIS A 122 6.71 1.01 -2.69
C HIS A 122 6.77 2.46 -2.20
N ALA A 123 7.16 3.38 -3.10
CA ALA A 123 7.53 4.75 -2.76
C ALA A 123 6.37 5.75 -2.67
N HIS A 124 5.13 5.35 -2.95
CA HIS A 124 3.98 6.25 -2.89
C HIS A 124 3.71 6.70 -1.46
N TRP A 125 3.12 7.89 -1.35
CA TRP A 125 3.00 8.64 -0.09
C TRP A 125 2.25 7.87 0.99
N ASP A 126 1.25 7.09 0.61
CA ASP A 126 0.36 6.29 1.45
C ASP A 126 1.00 5.00 1.98
N HIS A 127 2.15 4.60 1.42
CA HIS A 127 2.92 3.44 1.88
C HIS A 127 4.10 3.82 2.78
N VAL A 128 4.36 5.13 2.97
CA VAL A 128 5.52 5.65 3.72
C VAL A 128 5.14 6.52 4.92
N LEU A 129 3.90 6.37 5.39
CA LEU A 129 3.36 7.03 6.58
C LEU A 129 3.81 6.34 7.85
N TRP A 130 3.88 7.07 8.97
CA TRP A 130 4.31 6.51 10.25
C TRP A 130 3.79 7.30 11.44
N SER A 131 3.77 6.66 12.62
CA SER A 131 3.52 7.29 13.91
C SER A 131 4.64 6.91 14.89
N ALA A 132 5.07 7.85 15.72
CA ALA A 132 6.01 7.57 16.80
C ALA A 132 5.50 6.48 17.77
N ARG A 133 4.18 6.26 17.85
CA ARG A 133 3.56 5.21 18.66
C ARG A 133 3.88 3.79 18.17
N LEU A 134 4.24 3.64 16.89
CA LEU A 134 4.73 2.37 16.32
C LEU A 134 6.22 2.13 16.62
N GLY A 135 6.89 3.07 17.30
CA GLY A 135 8.28 2.95 17.72
C GLY A 135 9.30 3.47 16.69
N ASP A 136 10.57 3.49 17.13
CA ASP A 136 11.73 3.83 16.32
C ASP A 136 12.40 2.54 15.83
N VAL A 137 11.79 1.94 14.81
CA VAL A 137 12.21 0.68 14.21
C VAL A 137 12.67 0.88 12.76
N PRO A 138 13.47 -0.04 12.20
CA PRO A 138 13.77 -0.04 10.78
C PRO A 138 12.48 -0.17 9.95
N ARG A 139 12.33 0.74 8.99
CA ARG A 139 11.23 0.75 8.01
C ARG A 139 11.80 0.46 6.65
N TRP A 140 11.81 -0.80 6.25
CA TRP A 140 12.51 -1.27 5.07
C TRP A 140 11.75 -0.95 3.78
N ALA A 141 12.50 -0.77 2.70
CA ALA A 141 11.98 -0.77 1.33
C ALA A 141 13.09 -1.28 0.40
N THR A 142 12.77 -1.60 -0.85
CA THR A 142 13.83 -1.89 -1.83
C THR A 142 14.73 -0.65 -2.02
N PRO A 143 16.01 -0.82 -2.42
CA PRO A 143 16.87 0.31 -2.72
C PRO A 143 16.28 1.28 -3.74
N ALA A 144 15.60 0.75 -4.76
CA ALA A 144 14.95 1.55 -5.80
C ALA A 144 13.75 2.35 -5.26
N ALA A 145 12.91 1.74 -4.41
CA ALA A 145 11.79 2.43 -3.77
C ALA A 145 12.28 3.51 -2.78
N ALA A 146 13.30 3.20 -1.97
CA ALA A 146 13.91 4.18 -1.06
C ALA A 146 14.47 5.38 -1.82
N ALA A 147 15.20 5.14 -2.92
CA ALA A 147 15.73 6.21 -3.75
C ALA A 147 14.63 7.01 -4.47
N ALA A 148 13.55 6.36 -4.90
CA ALA A 148 12.40 7.03 -5.52
C ALA A 148 11.70 7.96 -4.52
N GLN A 149 11.41 7.45 -3.32
CA GLN A 149 10.79 8.23 -2.25
C GLN A 149 11.63 9.46 -1.89
N GLN A 150 12.96 9.30 -1.75
CA GLN A 150 13.84 10.43 -1.46
C GLN A 150 13.75 11.55 -2.51
N ARG A 151 13.54 11.20 -3.79
CA ARG A 151 13.38 12.17 -4.88
C ARG A 151 11.98 12.83 -4.87
N SER A 152 10.94 12.07 -4.56
CA SER A 152 9.55 12.54 -4.62
C SER A 152 9.02 13.10 -3.30
N ARG A 153 9.80 13.00 -2.22
CA ARG A 153 9.38 13.25 -0.83
C ARG A 153 8.51 14.49 -0.63
N ASP A 154 8.95 15.65 -1.11
CA ASP A 154 8.24 16.91 -0.86
C ASP A 154 6.91 16.98 -1.62
N ALA A 155 6.87 16.44 -2.84
CA ALA A 155 5.64 16.34 -3.62
C ALA A 155 4.66 15.35 -2.98
N ASP A 156 5.17 14.22 -2.50
CA ASP A 156 4.39 13.18 -1.84
C ASP A 156 3.87 13.62 -0.48
N LEU A 157 4.65 14.39 0.29
CA LEU A 157 4.19 15.01 1.52
C LEU A 157 3.06 16.01 1.25
N ALA A 158 3.12 16.77 0.15
CA ALA A 158 2.03 17.67 -0.24
C ALA A 158 0.75 16.90 -0.63
N LYS A 159 0.88 15.73 -1.26
CA LYS A 159 -0.26 14.83 -1.53
C LYS A 159 -0.85 14.30 -0.22
N ALA A 160 -0.01 13.84 0.70
CA ALA A 160 -0.44 13.38 2.02
C ALA A 160 -1.14 14.49 2.80
N ASP A 161 -0.58 15.71 2.84
CA ASP A 161 -1.19 16.88 3.49
C ASP A 161 -2.58 17.21 2.88
N ALA A 162 -2.77 16.97 1.58
CA ALA A 162 -4.04 17.23 0.90
C ALA A 162 -5.09 16.11 1.11
N ALA A 163 -4.67 14.85 1.11
CA ALA A 163 -5.56 13.69 1.18
C ALA A 163 -5.84 13.23 2.61
N ALA A 164 -4.82 13.27 3.49
CA ALA A 164 -4.85 12.81 4.87
C ALA A 164 -4.02 13.76 5.76
N PRO A 165 -4.52 14.97 6.05
CA PRO A 165 -3.75 15.99 6.75
C PRO A 165 -3.32 15.57 8.16
N GLY A 166 -2.16 16.06 8.60
CA GLY A 166 -1.71 15.99 9.99
C GLY A 166 -0.58 15.01 10.29
N HIS A 167 -0.05 14.31 9.28
CA HIS A 167 1.11 13.43 9.47
C HIS A 167 2.35 14.18 9.95
N ASP A 168 3.15 13.51 10.78
CA ASP A 168 4.43 14.02 11.22
C ASP A 168 5.40 14.12 10.02
N ARG A 169 5.74 15.37 9.68
CA ARG A 169 6.64 15.69 8.58
C ARG A 169 8.05 15.17 8.80
N GLU A 170 8.50 14.98 10.03
CA GLU A 170 9.82 14.40 10.32
C GLU A 170 9.82 12.89 10.14
N LEU A 171 8.69 12.21 10.38
CA LEU A 171 8.57 10.76 10.21
C LEU A 171 8.23 10.33 8.79
N PHE A 172 7.55 11.19 8.02
CA PHE A 172 7.15 10.90 6.64
C PHE A 172 8.32 10.52 5.75
N GLY A 173 8.20 9.38 5.05
CA GLY A 173 9.19 8.94 4.07
C GLY A 173 10.51 8.45 4.67
N ARG A 174 10.62 8.31 6.00
CA ARG A 174 11.83 7.79 6.64
C ARG A 174 11.92 6.26 6.50
N ILE A 175 12.22 5.82 5.29
CA ILE A 175 12.46 4.42 4.94
C ILE A 175 13.95 4.15 4.76
N THR A 176 14.37 2.93 5.09
CA THR A 176 15.74 2.41 5.00
C THR A 176 15.80 1.44 3.83
N ALA A 177 16.75 1.64 2.92
CA ALA A 177 16.99 0.70 1.84
C ALA A 177 17.44 -0.64 2.43
N LEU A 178 16.84 -1.72 1.94
CA LEU A 178 17.36 -3.07 2.17
C LEU A 178 18.82 -3.17 1.67
N PRO A 179 19.67 -4.00 2.30
CA PRO A 179 20.96 -4.38 1.73
C PRO A 179 20.79 -4.95 0.31
N ASP A 180 21.76 -4.71 -0.57
CA ASP A 180 21.68 -5.11 -1.99
C ASP A 180 21.52 -6.63 -2.19
N ASP A 181 22.01 -7.43 -1.23
CA ASP A 181 21.93 -8.89 -1.23
C ASP A 181 20.77 -9.44 -0.38
N ALA A 182 19.95 -8.56 0.21
CA ALA A 182 18.84 -8.98 1.04
C ALA A 182 17.74 -9.66 0.21
N VAL A 183 17.56 -10.96 0.44
CA VAL A 183 16.46 -11.75 -0.14
C VAL A 183 15.20 -11.74 0.72
N ALA A 184 15.31 -11.25 1.97
CA ALA A 184 14.24 -11.20 2.95
C ALA A 184 14.35 -9.93 3.80
N VAL A 185 13.24 -9.52 4.40
CA VAL A 185 13.20 -8.41 5.35
C VAL A 185 14.05 -8.75 6.58
N PRO A 186 14.99 -7.88 7.02
CA PRO A 186 15.75 -8.07 8.26
C PRO A 186 14.89 -7.77 9.50
N TRP A 187 14.41 -8.83 10.16
CA TRP A 187 13.70 -8.82 11.45
C TRP A 187 13.74 -10.22 12.08
N SER A 188 13.33 -10.38 13.35
CA SER A 188 13.46 -11.65 14.09
C SER A 188 12.29 -12.64 13.90
N GLY A 189 11.18 -12.20 13.32
CA GLY A 189 9.99 -13.04 13.10
C GLY A 189 10.05 -13.96 11.86
N PRO A 190 8.89 -14.50 11.43
CA PRO A 190 8.79 -15.37 10.26
C PRO A 190 9.43 -14.79 9.00
N ARG A 191 9.92 -15.66 8.12
CA ARG A 191 10.60 -15.22 6.89
C ARG A 191 9.64 -14.45 5.98
N ALA A 192 9.99 -13.21 5.69
CA ALA A 192 9.33 -12.37 4.67
C ALA A 192 10.26 -12.16 3.49
N LEU A 193 10.09 -12.95 2.44
CA LEU A 193 10.95 -12.91 1.24
C LEU A 193 10.50 -11.77 0.33
N VAL A 194 11.46 -11.03 -0.22
CA VAL A 194 11.20 -9.84 -1.02
C VAL A 194 11.18 -10.22 -2.50
N VAL A 195 10.08 -9.91 -3.19
CA VAL A 195 9.95 -10.07 -4.64
C VAL A 195 9.86 -8.68 -5.27
N GLY A 196 11.02 -8.09 -5.56
CA GLY A 196 11.11 -6.76 -6.17
C GLY A 196 10.81 -6.77 -7.68
N HIS A 197 10.22 -5.69 -8.17
CA HIS A 197 9.93 -5.41 -9.59
C HIS A 197 9.70 -3.90 -9.83
N HIS A 198 9.42 -3.50 -11.07
CA HIS A 198 9.23 -2.10 -11.47
C HIS A 198 7.83 -1.77 -12.02
N ALA A 199 6.86 -2.64 -11.76
CA ALA A 199 5.48 -2.54 -12.26
C ALA A 199 4.71 -1.28 -11.80
N HIS A 200 4.04 -1.33 -10.66
CA HIS A 200 3.19 -0.22 -10.18
C HIS A 200 3.99 1.05 -9.84
N ALA A 201 5.22 0.87 -9.35
CA ALA A 201 6.14 1.95 -9.00
C ALA A 201 7.59 1.47 -9.09
N PRO A 202 8.57 2.38 -9.22
CA PRO A 202 9.98 2.03 -9.23
C PRO A 202 10.38 1.31 -7.94
N GLY A 203 10.80 0.05 -8.08
CA GLY A 203 11.25 -0.73 -6.92
C GLY A 203 10.10 -1.27 -6.06
N HIS A 204 8.87 -1.30 -6.57
CA HIS A 204 7.78 -1.99 -5.90
C HIS A 204 8.19 -3.42 -5.53
N ALA A 205 7.81 -3.88 -4.35
CA ALA A 205 8.04 -5.24 -3.92
C ALA A 205 6.81 -5.84 -3.23
N ALA A 206 6.56 -7.10 -3.57
CA ALA A 206 5.68 -7.98 -2.80
C ALA A 206 6.49 -8.74 -1.73
N LEU A 207 5.79 -9.21 -0.70
CA LEU A 207 6.36 -10.08 0.33
C LEU A 207 5.76 -11.48 0.24
N VAL A 208 6.61 -12.49 0.17
CA VAL A 208 6.22 -13.89 0.31
C VAL A 208 6.44 -14.32 1.75
N LEU A 209 5.42 -14.90 2.37
CA LEU A 209 5.43 -15.46 3.71
C LEU A 209 5.26 -16.98 3.60
N PRO A 210 6.35 -17.75 3.43
CA PRO A 210 6.25 -19.18 3.13
C PRO A 210 5.58 -19.97 4.25
N ASP A 211 5.87 -19.61 5.51
CA ASP A 211 5.38 -20.34 6.68
C ASP A 211 3.85 -20.21 6.85
N SER A 212 3.29 -19.06 6.45
CA SER A 212 1.84 -18.80 6.45
C SER A 212 1.17 -19.15 5.10
N GLY A 213 1.95 -19.42 4.05
CA GLY A 213 1.45 -19.65 2.69
C GLY A 213 0.78 -18.43 2.07
N VAL A 214 1.28 -17.22 2.38
CA VAL A 214 0.68 -15.92 1.96
C VAL A 214 1.63 -15.13 1.06
N LEU A 215 1.07 -14.49 0.02
CA LEU A 215 1.73 -13.43 -0.74
C LEU A 215 1.04 -12.09 -0.42
N VAL A 216 1.79 -11.12 0.12
CA VAL A 216 1.37 -9.71 0.22
C VAL A 216 1.79 -9.02 -1.05
N ALA A 217 0.83 -8.74 -1.94
CA ALA A 217 1.09 -8.34 -3.31
C ALA A 217 1.34 -6.83 -3.47
N GLY A 218 0.98 -6.01 -2.46
CA GLY A 218 0.90 -4.56 -2.62
C GLY A 218 -0.05 -4.18 -3.76
N ASP A 219 0.20 -3.04 -4.37
CA ASP A 219 -0.66 -2.43 -5.40
C ASP A 219 -0.54 -3.09 -6.79
N MET A 220 -0.20 -4.38 -6.81
CA MET A 220 -0.19 -5.22 -8.00
C MET A 220 -1.52 -5.90 -8.27
N LEU A 221 -2.37 -6.03 -7.25
CA LEU A 221 -3.65 -6.72 -7.33
C LEU A 221 -4.69 -5.94 -6.52
N SER A 222 -5.92 -5.89 -7.04
CA SER A 222 -7.07 -5.27 -6.40
C SER A 222 -8.34 -5.98 -6.86
N ASP A 223 -9.29 -6.15 -5.95
CA ASP A 223 -10.61 -6.72 -6.24
C ASP A 223 -11.63 -5.66 -6.70
N ILE A 224 -11.25 -4.38 -6.66
CA ILE A 224 -12.14 -3.25 -6.97
C ILE A 224 -11.76 -2.60 -8.30
N GLU A 225 -10.50 -2.20 -8.42
CA GLU A 225 -10.02 -1.39 -9.54
C GLU A 225 -8.86 -2.06 -10.26
N ILE A 226 -8.64 -1.66 -11.51
CA ILE A 226 -7.46 -2.08 -12.26
C ILE A 226 -6.28 -1.33 -11.66
N PRO A 227 -5.25 -2.02 -11.13
CA PRO A 227 -4.14 -1.31 -10.50
C PRO A 227 -3.39 -0.44 -11.50
N LEU A 228 -2.90 0.70 -11.01
CA LEU A 228 -2.26 1.73 -11.84
C LEU A 228 -0.87 1.28 -12.29
N LEU A 229 -0.49 1.69 -13.49
CA LEU A 229 0.86 1.48 -14.03
C LEU A 229 1.77 2.64 -13.64
N ASP A 230 3.07 2.39 -13.52
CA ASP A 230 4.08 3.46 -13.54
C ASP A 230 4.18 4.05 -14.96
N VAL A 231 3.36 5.04 -15.27
CA VAL A 231 3.28 5.64 -16.61
C VAL A 231 4.52 6.46 -16.98
N ASP A 232 5.40 6.75 -16.02
CA ASP A 232 6.69 7.42 -16.27
C ASP A 232 7.79 6.43 -16.68
N ALA A 233 7.55 5.12 -16.55
CA ALA A 233 8.47 4.08 -16.98
C ALA A 233 8.62 4.03 -18.52
N ALA A 234 9.73 3.45 -18.98
CA ALA A 234 10.00 3.31 -20.41
C ALA A 234 9.06 2.30 -21.10
N ASP A 235 8.65 1.25 -20.39
CA ASP A 235 7.67 0.25 -20.86
C ASP A 235 6.69 -0.13 -19.72
N PRO A 236 5.72 0.75 -19.39
CA PRO A 236 4.84 0.54 -18.23
C PRO A 236 4.07 -0.79 -18.28
N VAL A 237 3.63 -1.20 -19.48
CA VAL A 237 2.88 -2.46 -19.66
C VAL A 237 3.81 -3.67 -19.58
N GLY A 238 5.00 -3.58 -20.18
CA GLY A 238 6.01 -4.63 -20.09
C GLY A 238 6.47 -4.86 -18.65
N ASP A 239 6.81 -3.79 -17.95
CA ASP A 239 7.25 -3.83 -16.55
C ASP A 239 6.16 -4.40 -15.64
N TYR A 240 4.88 -4.07 -15.89
CA TYR A 240 3.77 -4.63 -15.15
C TYR A 240 3.59 -6.13 -15.39
N ARG A 241 3.65 -6.55 -16.65
CA ARG A 241 3.59 -7.98 -17.02
C ARG A 241 4.74 -8.76 -16.40
N ASP A 242 5.95 -8.20 -16.39
CA ASP A 242 7.12 -8.82 -15.77
C ASP A 242 6.97 -8.91 -14.24
N GLY A 243 6.37 -7.89 -13.61
CA GLY A 243 5.96 -7.94 -12.21
C GLY A 243 5.01 -9.12 -11.94
N LEU A 244 3.93 -9.25 -12.72
CA LEU A 244 2.99 -10.36 -12.58
C LEU A 244 3.64 -11.73 -12.76
N HIS A 245 4.53 -11.90 -13.75
CA HIS A 245 5.26 -13.15 -13.94
C HIS A 245 6.15 -13.50 -12.74
N ARG A 246 6.77 -12.51 -12.09
CA ARG A 246 7.56 -12.73 -10.87
C ARG A 246 6.66 -13.17 -9.70
N LEU A 247 5.49 -12.57 -9.55
CA LEU A 247 4.51 -12.96 -8.52
C LEU A 247 4.00 -14.38 -8.77
N GLU A 248 3.66 -14.74 -10.01
CA GLU A 248 3.22 -16.09 -10.38
C GLU A 248 4.30 -17.15 -10.11
N ALA A 249 5.56 -16.83 -10.45
CA ALA A 249 6.70 -17.68 -10.14
C ALA A 249 6.86 -17.88 -8.63
N ALA A 250 6.73 -16.81 -7.84
CA ALA A 250 6.80 -16.87 -6.39
C ALA A 250 5.66 -17.71 -5.78
N VAL A 251 4.43 -17.54 -6.27
CA VAL A 251 3.27 -18.34 -5.87
C VAL A 251 3.53 -19.83 -6.07
N THR A 252 4.06 -20.19 -7.25
CA THR A 252 4.37 -21.58 -7.59
C THR A 252 5.53 -22.12 -6.74
N GLN A 253 6.61 -21.35 -6.61
CA GLN A 253 7.82 -21.74 -5.90
C GLN A 253 7.57 -21.98 -4.41
N HIS A 254 6.70 -21.17 -3.79
CA HIS A 254 6.45 -21.19 -2.35
C HIS A 254 5.09 -21.81 -1.97
N ALA A 255 4.39 -22.44 -2.93
CA ALA A 255 3.10 -23.09 -2.72
C ALA A 255 2.07 -22.18 -2.01
N ILE A 256 1.98 -20.93 -2.47
CA ILE A 256 1.12 -19.91 -1.85
C ILE A 256 -0.35 -20.29 -2.01
N THR A 257 -1.11 -20.11 -0.93
CA THR A 257 -2.53 -20.49 -0.83
C THR A 257 -3.46 -19.30 -0.63
N ALA A 258 -2.92 -18.15 -0.23
CA ALA A 258 -3.65 -16.90 -0.06
C ALA A 258 -2.84 -15.72 -0.59
N VAL A 259 -3.54 -14.75 -1.17
CA VAL A 259 -2.96 -13.51 -1.67
C VAL A 259 -3.66 -12.34 -0.98
N VAL A 260 -2.88 -11.42 -0.45
CA VAL A 260 -3.34 -10.15 0.13
C VAL A 260 -3.07 -9.05 -0.91
N PRO A 261 -4.12 -8.48 -1.55
CA PRO A 261 -3.96 -7.39 -2.51
C PRO A 261 -3.65 -6.06 -1.79
N GLY A 262 -3.33 -5.01 -2.56
CA GLY A 262 -3.15 -3.66 -2.02
C GLY A 262 -4.48 -3.03 -1.58
N THR A 263 -5.57 -3.39 -2.26
CA THR A 263 -6.93 -2.87 -2.01
C THR A 263 -7.96 -4.01 -2.09
N VAL A 264 -8.94 -4.01 -1.19
CA VAL A 264 -10.03 -5.02 -1.16
C VAL A 264 -11.41 -4.40 -1.18
N MET A 265 -12.39 -5.10 -1.75
CA MET A 265 -13.79 -4.83 -1.46
C MET A 265 -14.07 -5.15 0.02
N SER A 266 -14.65 -4.21 0.76
CA SER A 266 -15.16 -4.50 2.10
C SER A 266 -16.14 -5.67 2.03
N ALA A 267 -15.92 -6.72 2.81
CA ALA A 267 -16.75 -7.93 2.84
C ALA A 267 -18.20 -7.67 3.35
N ALA A 268 -18.55 -6.42 3.67
CA ALA A 268 -19.92 -6.02 3.96
C ALA A 268 -20.78 -6.03 2.67
N ARG A 269 -21.39 -7.19 2.38
CA ARG A 269 -22.42 -7.47 1.36
C ARG A 269 -21.97 -7.54 -0.10
N ALA A 270 -21.27 -8.62 -0.44
CA ALA A 270 -21.41 -9.21 -1.77
C ALA A 270 -22.75 -9.98 -1.88
N SER A 271 -23.86 -9.27 -2.02
CA SER A 271 -25.10 -9.84 -2.59
C SER A 271 -25.27 -9.27 -3.99
N TRP A 272 -24.93 -10.07 -5.00
CA TRP A 272 -25.10 -9.71 -6.39
C TRP A 272 -26.60 -9.80 -6.76
N PRO A 273 -27.23 -8.75 -7.32
CA PRO A 273 -28.61 -8.78 -7.78
C PRO A 273 -28.66 -9.37 -9.19
N GLY A 274 -28.61 -10.69 -9.32
CA GLY A 274 -28.69 -11.32 -10.63
C GLY A 274 -28.45 -12.81 -10.58
N GLY A 275 -29.52 -13.59 -10.38
CA GLY A 275 -29.49 -15.05 -10.52
C GLY A 275 -30.46 -15.74 -9.59
N SER A 276 -31.75 -15.73 -9.94
CA SER A 276 -32.73 -16.61 -9.33
C SER A 276 -32.43 -18.06 -9.72
N TRP A 277 -32.11 -18.89 -8.74
CA TRP A 277 -32.39 -20.32 -8.82
C TRP A 277 -33.24 -20.71 -7.61
N SER A 278 -34.51 -20.92 -7.89
CA SER A 278 -35.51 -21.42 -6.96
C SER A 278 -35.23 -22.87 -6.61
N THR A 279 -34.97 -23.16 -5.35
CA THR A 279 -35.27 -24.46 -4.74
C THR A 279 -36.01 -24.20 -3.45
N GLY A 280 -37.24 -24.69 -3.39
CA GLY A 280 -38.24 -24.36 -2.38
C GLY A 280 -37.84 -24.71 -0.94
N CYS A 281 -38.28 -23.87 -0.01
CA CYS A 281 -38.36 -24.15 1.40
C CYS A 281 -39.59 -25.02 1.69
N THR A 282 -39.39 -26.20 2.27
CA THR A 282 -40.33 -26.83 3.19
C THR A 282 -39.61 -27.19 4.49
N SER A 283 -40.36 -27.15 5.57
CA SER A 283 -39.96 -26.78 6.92
C SER A 283 -39.49 -27.93 7.81
N ALA A 284 -38.53 -27.61 8.70
CA ALA A 284 -38.27 -28.17 10.05
C ALA A 284 -37.62 -29.58 10.21
N PRO A 285 -37.13 -29.97 11.42
CA PRO A 285 -36.03 -29.36 12.17
C PRO A 285 -34.93 -30.36 12.65
N SER A 286 -33.77 -29.80 13.03
CA SER A 286 -32.71 -30.35 13.92
C SER A 286 -31.97 -31.66 13.54
N SER A 287 -30.67 -31.56 13.25
CA SER A 287 -29.57 -32.17 14.05
C SER A 287 -28.26 -32.33 13.25
N ARG A 288 -27.14 -32.06 13.94
CA ARG A 288 -25.73 -32.46 13.70
C ARG A 288 -24.89 -31.80 12.57
N ALA A 289 -23.63 -31.63 12.97
CA ALA A 289 -22.38 -31.64 12.20
C ALA A 289 -22.07 -30.42 11.31
N SER A 290 -21.24 -29.54 11.87
CA SER A 290 -20.44 -28.57 11.14
C SER A 290 -19.51 -29.27 10.14
N THR A 291 -19.79 -29.12 8.85
CA THR A 291 -18.82 -29.36 7.78
C THR A 291 -18.53 -28.02 7.10
N ARG A 292 -17.27 -27.61 7.17
CA ARG A 292 -16.73 -26.43 6.49
C ARG A 292 -16.94 -26.58 4.98
N ARG A 293 -17.54 -25.57 4.35
CA ARG A 293 -17.49 -25.38 2.90
C ARG A 293 -16.52 -24.26 2.59
N THR A 294 -15.35 -24.64 2.08
CA THR A 294 -14.38 -23.75 1.46
C THR A 294 -14.83 -23.48 0.02
N LEU A 295 -14.95 -22.21 -0.37
CA LEU A 295 -15.10 -21.84 -1.78
C LEU A 295 -13.70 -21.79 -2.40
N ALA A 296 -13.35 -22.80 -3.19
CA ALA A 296 -12.13 -22.84 -3.99
C ALA A 296 -12.49 -22.67 -5.46
N TRP A 297 -11.79 -21.78 -6.16
CA TRP A 297 -11.90 -21.63 -7.62
C TRP A 297 -10.94 -22.64 -8.28
N PRO A 298 -11.41 -23.59 -9.10
CA PRO A 298 -10.52 -24.55 -9.74
C PRO A 298 -9.83 -23.91 -10.94
N ILE A 299 -8.49 -23.83 -10.89
CA ILE A 299 -7.64 -23.63 -12.07
C ILE A 299 -7.65 -24.96 -12.85
N ARG A 300 -8.14 -24.95 -14.09
CA ARG A 300 -8.16 -26.15 -14.95
C ARG A 300 -6.75 -26.49 -15.40
N GLY A 301 -6.19 -27.56 -14.83
CA GLY A 301 -4.99 -28.22 -15.34
C GLY A 301 -5.26 -28.95 -16.65
N SER A 302 -4.42 -28.70 -17.66
CA SER A 302 -4.39 -29.45 -18.92
C SER A 302 -4.00 -30.90 -18.68
N ALA A 303 -4.90 -31.83 -18.99
CA ALA A 303 -4.66 -33.26 -18.87
C ALA A 303 -3.63 -33.75 -19.91
N ARG A 304 -2.47 -34.24 -19.45
CA ARG A 304 -1.60 -35.14 -20.22
C ARG A 304 -2.30 -36.49 -20.38
N ARG A 305 -2.51 -36.92 -21.63
CA ARG A 305 -2.84 -38.31 -21.97
C ARG A 305 -1.54 -39.11 -22.15
N THR A 306 -1.46 -40.27 -21.48
CA THR A 306 -0.56 -41.38 -21.81
C THR A 306 -1.42 -42.63 -21.82
N ARG A 307 -1.52 -43.43 -22.90
CA ARG A 307 -0.72 -44.61 -23.34
C ARG A 307 -1.59 -45.30 -24.42
N SER A 308 -1.19 -46.17 -25.35
CA SER A 308 0.03 -46.96 -25.63
C SER A 308 -0.11 -47.68 -26.99
N SER A 309 1.04 -48.17 -27.51
CA SER A 309 1.27 -49.30 -28.45
C SER A 309 0.72 -49.19 -29.88
N SER A 310 1.49 -49.44 -30.95
CA SER A 310 2.29 -50.64 -31.20
C SER A 310 3.47 -50.45 -32.18
N GLU A 311 4.48 -51.30 -31.99
CA GLU A 311 5.35 -51.95 -32.98
C GLU A 311 6.12 -51.13 -34.03
N ARG A 312 7.46 -51.18 -33.97
CA ARG A 312 8.32 -52.12 -34.72
C ARG A 312 9.74 -51.53 -34.86
N SER A 313 10.74 -52.22 -34.32
CA SER A 313 12.19 -51.98 -34.59
C SER A 313 12.56 -52.69 -35.90
N PRO A 314 13.66 -52.36 -36.62
CA PRO A 314 15.02 -52.54 -36.05
C PRO A 314 16.17 -51.64 -36.58
N ARG A 315 17.27 -51.62 -35.79
CA ARG A 315 18.71 -51.56 -36.21
C ARG A 315 19.20 -50.23 -36.86
N THR A 316 20.41 -49.70 -36.64
CA THR A 316 21.74 -50.24 -36.28
C THR A 316 22.70 -49.07 -35.95
N ASP A 317 23.70 -49.36 -35.12
CA ASP A 317 25.09 -48.84 -35.08
C ASP A 317 25.41 -47.35 -34.79
N GLY A 318 26.25 -47.13 -33.76
CA GLY A 318 27.00 -45.88 -33.53
C GLY A 318 28.30 -45.83 -34.38
N PRO A 319 29.39 -45.14 -33.96
CA PRO A 319 29.56 -44.12 -32.93
C PRO A 319 30.39 -42.86 -33.38
N ALA A 320 30.43 -41.85 -32.49
CA ALA A 320 31.56 -40.95 -32.16
C ALA A 320 32.18 -39.93 -33.16
N VAL A 321 32.65 -38.83 -32.53
CA VAL A 321 33.91 -38.06 -32.73
C VAL A 321 33.79 -36.57 -33.12
N ALA A 322 34.05 -35.74 -32.10
CA ALA A 322 34.92 -34.56 -31.97
C ALA A 322 35.10 -33.47 -33.08
N ALA A 323 35.19 -32.25 -32.53
CA ALA A 323 36.14 -31.17 -32.81
C ALA A 323 35.85 -30.11 -33.90
N GLY A 324 36.03 -28.84 -33.50
CA GLY A 324 36.81 -27.89 -34.31
C GLY A 324 36.15 -26.56 -34.69
N LEU A 325 36.50 -25.50 -33.94
CA LEU A 325 37.00 -24.19 -34.41
C LEU A 325 36.34 -23.52 -35.65
N ARG A 326 35.83 -22.30 -35.47
CA ARG A 326 36.46 -21.05 -35.98
C ARG A 326 35.58 -19.80 -35.76
N SER A 327 36.27 -18.72 -35.42
CA SER A 327 35.82 -17.34 -35.30
C SER A 327 35.43 -16.73 -36.65
N PHE A 328 34.50 -15.77 -36.65
CA PHE A 328 34.36 -14.76 -37.71
C PHE A 328 34.06 -13.39 -37.11
N HIS A 329 34.90 -12.41 -37.48
CA HIS A 329 34.65 -10.98 -37.35
C HIS A 329 33.63 -10.53 -38.40
N GLY A 330 32.71 -9.64 -38.02
CA GLY A 330 31.80 -8.97 -38.94
C GLY A 330 31.32 -7.64 -38.34
N THR A 331 31.89 -6.56 -38.84
CA THR A 331 31.62 -5.15 -38.50
C THR A 331 30.18 -4.73 -38.85
N CYS A 332 29.46 -4.12 -37.90
CA CYS A 332 28.19 -3.44 -38.15
C CYS A 332 28.42 -2.03 -38.71
N ARG A 333 27.82 -1.74 -39.87
CA ARG A 333 27.58 -0.39 -40.40
C ARG A 333 26.13 -0.01 -40.14
N GLU A 334 25.90 1.21 -39.64
CA GLU A 334 24.60 1.89 -39.59
C GLU A 334 24.02 2.13 -40.99
N PRO A 335 22.69 2.35 -41.07
CA PRO A 335 22.17 3.29 -42.05
C PRO A 335 21.29 4.38 -41.42
N ALA A 336 21.37 5.53 -42.09
CA ALA A 336 20.89 6.83 -41.68
C ALA A 336 19.39 7.08 -41.91
N VAL A 337 18.94 8.08 -41.15
CA VAL A 337 17.71 8.87 -41.21
C VAL A 337 17.26 9.23 -42.64
N ARG A 338 15.96 9.07 -42.92
CA ARG A 338 15.28 9.81 -43.99
C ARG A 338 13.92 10.33 -43.50
N ARG A 339 13.83 11.66 -43.34
CA ARG A 339 12.56 12.39 -43.23
C ARG A 339 11.86 12.40 -44.58
N LEU A 340 10.55 12.19 -44.58
CA LEU A 340 9.65 12.55 -45.68
C LEU A 340 8.67 13.61 -45.17
N ARG A 341 8.29 14.45 -46.11
CA ARG A 341 7.58 15.72 -46.00
C ARG A 341 6.13 15.57 -45.53
#